data_AF-A0A1Y4R9G5-F1
#
_entry.id   AF-A0A1Y4R9G5-F1
#
_cell.length_a   1.000
_cell.length_b   1.000
_cell.length_c   1.000
_cell.angle_alpha   90.00
_cell.angle_beta   90.00
_cell.angle_gamma   90.00
#
_symmetry.space_group_name_H-M   'P 1'
#
loop_
_entity.id
_entity.type
_entity.pdbx_description
1 polymer ?
#
loop_
_entity_poly.entity_id
_entity_poly.type
_entity_poly.pdbx_seq_one_letter_code
_entity_poly.pdbx_strand_id
1 'polypeptide(L)'
;MDNGQLEDWGQIILICPCHIKEAKECEDIRKMKDMTMKMVNGYRNVNFQCPYCTNSFDYEVKIKLFELLNKYFQNNQTYVGFNKYVSRKGERIRLRYIKEMKTNTGKAIIIEAANLTQHPSFKNS
;
A
#
# COMPACT_ATOMS: atom_id res chain seq x y z
N MET A 1 -21.89 -0.59 15.03
CA MET A 1 -21.93 0.06 13.71
C MET A 1 -20.50 0.10 13.23
N ASP A 2 -20.23 -0.39 12.03
CA ASP A 2 -18.91 -0.36 11.42
C ASP A 2 -18.66 1.08 10.96
N ASN A 3 -17.84 1.82 11.72
CA ASN A 3 -17.64 3.25 11.51
C ASN A 3 -16.80 3.55 10.25
N GLY A 4 -16.38 2.53 9.50
CA GLY A 4 -15.53 2.66 8.32
C GLY A 4 -14.06 2.93 8.64
N GLN A 5 -13.70 3.03 9.94
CA GLN A 5 -12.33 3.14 10.39
C GLN A 5 -11.59 1.80 10.20
N LEU A 6 -10.30 1.84 9.90
CA LEU A 6 -9.47 0.65 9.86
C LEU A 6 -9.26 0.09 11.27
N GLU A 7 -9.55 -1.20 11.44
CA GLU A 7 -9.37 -1.93 12.70
C GLU A 7 -8.15 -2.86 12.63
N ASP A 8 -7.77 -3.29 11.43
CA ASP A 8 -6.63 -4.19 11.18
C ASP A 8 -5.79 -3.70 9.97
N TRP A 9 -4.46 -3.81 10.09
CA TRP A 9 -3.54 -3.54 8.97
C TRP A 9 -3.71 -4.53 7.81
N GLY A 10 -4.30 -5.71 8.06
CA GLY A 10 -4.70 -6.69 7.04
C GLY A 10 -5.72 -6.14 6.05
N GLN A 11 -6.43 -5.06 6.42
CA GLN A 11 -7.33 -4.33 5.53
C GLN A 11 -6.58 -3.41 4.55
N ILE A 12 -5.26 -3.19 4.72
CA ILE A 12 -4.45 -2.36 3.82
C ILE A 12 -3.72 -3.23 2.80
N ILE A 13 -4.02 -2.96 1.53
CA ILE A 13 -3.40 -3.61 0.38
C ILE A 13 -2.48 -2.62 -0.32
N LEU A 14 -1.21 -2.99 -0.42
CA LEU A 14 -0.16 -2.17 -1.03
C LEU A 14 0.03 -2.58 -2.49
N ILE A 15 -0.03 -1.59 -3.38
CA ILE A 15 0.19 -1.73 -4.81
C ILE A 15 1.38 -0.88 -5.25
N CYS A 16 2.21 -1.46 -6.12
CA CYS A 16 3.29 -0.74 -6.78
C CYS A 16 2.73 0.14 -7.93
N PRO A 17 3.32 1.32 -8.22
CA PRO A 17 2.94 2.12 -9.38
C PRO A 17 2.90 1.38 -10.72
N CYS A 18 3.71 0.33 -10.91
CA CYS A 18 3.69 -0.48 -12.14
C CYS A 18 2.41 -1.31 -12.33
N HIS A 19 1.54 -1.40 -11.33
CA HIS A 19 0.24 -2.08 -11.40
C HIS A 19 -0.94 -1.14 -11.12
N ILE A 20 -0.73 0.18 -11.29
CA ILE A 20 -1.72 1.18 -10.93
C ILE A 20 -2.97 1.11 -11.81
N LYS A 21 -2.81 0.73 -13.09
CA LYS A 21 -3.91 0.63 -14.04
C LYS A 21 -4.83 -0.53 -13.66
N GLU A 22 -4.22 -1.69 -13.46
CA GLU A 22 -4.87 -2.92 -13.02
C GLU A 22 -5.57 -2.71 -11.68
N ALA A 23 -4.89 -2.06 -10.73
CA ALA A 23 -5.48 -1.75 -9.43
C ALA A 23 -6.71 -0.84 -9.54
N LYS A 24 -6.74 0.14 -10.46
CA LYS A 24 -7.91 1.00 -10.67
C LYS A 24 -9.08 0.24 -11.28
N GLU A 25 -8.81 -0.61 -12.26
CA GLU A 25 -9.82 -1.37 -13.02
C GLU A 25 -10.31 -2.64 -12.29
N CYS A 26 -9.58 -3.11 -11.27
CA CYS A 26 -9.89 -4.36 -10.58
C CYS A 26 -11.22 -4.36 -9.79
N GLU A 27 -12.16 -5.23 -10.13
CA GLU A 27 -13.41 -5.37 -9.37
C GLU A 27 -13.35 -6.46 -8.29
N ASP A 28 -12.36 -7.36 -8.37
CA ASP A 28 -12.19 -8.49 -7.44
C ASP A 28 -10.75 -8.59 -6.94
N ILE A 29 -10.56 -8.40 -5.63
CA ILE A 29 -9.23 -8.35 -5.01
C ILE A 29 -8.41 -9.62 -5.20
N ARG A 30 -9.07 -10.78 -5.40
CA ARG A 30 -8.39 -12.04 -5.66
C ARG A 30 -7.55 -11.99 -6.94
N LYS A 31 -7.97 -11.19 -7.92
CA LYS A 31 -7.23 -10.96 -9.17
C LYS A 31 -5.97 -10.11 -8.99
N MET A 32 -5.86 -9.38 -7.88
CA MET A 32 -4.68 -8.57 -7.55
C MET A 32 -3.64 -9.34 -6.75
N LYS A 33 -3.95 -10.55 -6.27
CA LYS A 33 -3.13 -11.29 -5.30
C LYS A 33 -1.66 -11.29 -5.71
N ASP A 34 -1.33 -11.58 -6.96
CA ASP A 34 0.05 -11.69 -7.41
C ASP A 34 0.71 -10.34 -7.71
N MET A 35 -0.06 -9.27 -7.87
CA MET A 35 0.41 -7.90 -8.13
C MET A 35 0.65 -7.08 -6.87
N THR A 36 0.10 -7.51 -5.73
CA THR A 36 0.33 -6.85 -4.43
C THR A 36 1.78 -6.89 -4.01
N MET A 37 2.23 -5.83 -3.33
CA MET A 37 3.55 -5.83 -2.69
C MET A 37 3.60 -6.91 -1.62
N LYS A 38 4.67 -7.72 -1.64
CA LYS A 38 4.85 -8.87 -0.75
C LYS A 38 5.80 -8.53 0.37
N MET A 39 5.49 -9.04 1.56
CA MET A 39 6.44 -9.03 2.65
C MET A 39 7.53 -10.06 2.35
N VAL A 40 8.78 -9.64 2.39
CA VAL A 40 9.97 -10.47 2.18
C VAL A 40 10.89 -10.29 3.38
N ASN A 41 11.26 -11.40 4.02
CA ASN A 41 12.26 -11.41 5.09
C ASN A 41 13.65 -11.44 4.46
N GLY A 42 14.36 -10.31 4.50
CA GLY A 42 15.79 -10.27 4.20
C GLY A 42 16.64 -10.68 5.40
N TYR A 43 17.94 -10.82 5.19
CA TYR A 43 18.92 -11.20 6.23
C TYR A 43 18.95 -10.28 7.47
N ARG A 44 18.49 -9.03 7.35
CA ARG A 44 18.50 -8.03 8.44
C ARG A 44 17.20 -7.26 8.63
N ASN A 45 16.35 -7.16 7.60
CA ASN A 45 15.15 -6.33 7.60
C ASN A 45 13.98 -7.04 6.90
N VAL A 46 12.78 -6.72 7.35
CA VAL A 46 11.53 -7.10 6.67
C VAL A 46 11.14 -5.97 5.73
N ASN A 47 10.98 -6.27 4.44
CA ASN A 47 10.61 -5.28 3.44
C ASN A 47 9.29 -5.65 2.76
N PHE A 48 8.56 -4.64 2.30
CA PHE A 48 7.56 -4.80 1.25
C PHE A 48 8.23 -4.62 -0.10
N GLN A 49 8.08 -5.60 -0.99
CA GLN A 49 8.69 -5.58 -2.32
C GLN A 49 7.63 -5.83 -3.39
N CYS A 50 7.71 -5.07 -4.48
CA CYS A 50 6.96 -5.39 -5.68
C CYS A 50 7.47 -6.71 -6.29
N PRO A 51 6.60 -7.65 -6.68
CA PRO A 51 7.06 -8.87 -7.34
C PRO A 51 7.75 -8.60 -8.68
N TYR A 52 7.32 -7.57 -9.43
CA TYR A 52 7.72 -7.34 -10.83
C TYR A 52 8.77 -6.25 -11.05
N CYS A 53 8.99 -5.35 -10.09
CA CYS A 53 10.00 -4.30 -10.21
C CYS A 53 10.80 -4.12 -8.92
N THR A 54 11.82 -3.28 -8.96
CA THR A 54 12.73 -3.01 -7.85
C THR A 54 12.12 -2.16 -6.73
N ASN A 55 10.91 -1.64 -6.90
CA ASN A 55 10.23 -0.85 -5.87
C ASN A 55 10.07 -1.66 -4.58
N SER A 56 10.68 -1.17 -3.50
CA SER A 56 10.65 -1.79 -2.18
C SER A 56 10.70 -0.72 -1.09
N PHE A 57 10.25 -1.06 0.12
CA PHE A 57 10.43 -0.22 1.31
C PHE A 57 10.29 -1.04 2.59
N ASP A 58 10.83 -0.50 3.68
CA ASP A 58 10.84 -1.11 5.01
C ASP A 58 9.41 -1.36 5.56
N TYR A 59 9.21 -2.49 6.24
CA TYR A 59 7.95 -2.84 6.93
C TYR A 59 7.43 -1.70 7.82
N GLU A 60 8.31 -0.95 8.47
CA GLU A 60 7.94 0.17 9.34
C GLU A 60 7.15 1.27 8.62
N VAL A 61 7.30 1.41 7.29
CA VAL A 61 6.50 2.35 6.48
C VAL A 61 5.03 1.94 6.46
N LYS A 62 4.73 0.63 6.48
CA LYS A 62 3.35 0.14 6.51
C LYS A 62 2.69 0.37 7.87
N ILE A 63 3.44 0.24 8.96
CA ILE A 63 2.93 0.61 10.30
C ILE A 63 2.54 2.09 10.31
N LYS A 64 3.45 2.96 9.84
CA LYS A 64 3.20 4.39 9.76
C LYS A 64 2.03 4.75 8.82
N LEU A 65 1.84 3.99 7.74
CA LEU A 65 0.68 4.15 6.85
C LEU A 65 -0.64 3.93 7.59
N PHE A 66 -0.73 2.89 8.43
CA PHE A 66 -1.95 2.61 9.21
C PHE A 66 -2.32 3.80 10.12
N GLU A 67 -1.35 4.33 10.85
CA GLU A 67 -1.53 5.52 11.70
C GLU A 67 -1.97 6.75 10.87
N LEU A 68 -1.32 6.98 9.73
CA LEU A 68 -1.63 8.11 8.84
C LEU A 68 -3.04 8.01 8.24
N LEU A 69 -3.47 6.81 7.86
CA LEU A 69 -4.81 6.58 7.32
C LEU A 69 -5.88 6.80 8.38
N ASN A 70 -5.69 6.27 9.59
CA ASN A 70 -6.62 6.48 10.70
C ASN A 70 -6.72 7.95 11.09
N LYS A 71 -5.59 8.66 11.18
CA LYS A 71 -5.60 10.12 11.41
C LYS A 71 -6.30 10.88 10.28
N TYR A 72 -6.10 10.49 9.02
CA TYR A 72 -6.79 11.11 7.90
C TYR A 72 -8.29 10.85 7.96
N PHE A 73 -8.71 9.63 8.26
CA PHE A 73 -10.12 9.27 8.38
C PHE A 73 -10.82 10.04 9.51
N GLN A 74 -10.18 10.17 10.67
CA GLN A 74 -10.73 10.98 11.77
C GLN A 74 -11.05 12.42 11.36
N ASN A 75 -10.20 13.01 10.52
CA ASN A 75 -10.37 14.39 10.07
C ASN A 75 -11.33 14.55 8.89
N ASN A 76 -11.47 13.54 8.03
CA ASN A 76 -12.18 13.67 6.74
C ASN A 76 -13.40 12.75 6.60
N GLN A 77 -13.57 11.78 7.50
CA GLN A 77 -14.59 10.72 7.44
C GLN A 77 -14.58 9.93 6.11
N THR A 78 -13.43 9.89 5.45
CA THR A 78 -13.17 9.15 4.20
C THR A 78 -11.68 8.91 4.04
N TYR A 79 -11.28 7.95 3.20
CA TYR A 79 -9.90 7.78 2.74
C TYR A 79 -9.64 8.38 1.36
N VAL A 80 -10.70 8.78 0.64
CA VAL A 80 -10.59 9.41 -0.67
C VAL A 80 -9.76 10.68 -0.57
N GLY A 81 -8.80 10.82 -1.48
CA GLY A 81 -7.86 11.96 -1.51
C GLY A 81 -6.62 11.79 -0.62
N PHE A 82 -6.50 10.71 0.17
CA PHE A 82 -5.31 10.47 0.97
C PHE A 82 -4.05 10.40 0.08
N ASN A 83 -3.10 11.30 0.36
CA ASN A 83 -1.80 11.38 -0.29
C ASN A 83 -0.77 11.90 0.70
N LYS A 84 0.26 11.10 0.99
CA LYS A 84 1.30 11.43 1.98
C LYS A 84 2.68 11.00 1.50
N TYR A 85 3.68 11.74 1.93
CA TYR A 85 5.09 11.40 1.78
C TYR A 85 5.64 10.98 3.14
N VAL A 86 6.37 9.86 3.17
CA VAL A 86 7.10 9.36 4.33
C VAL A 86 8.58 9.41 4.00
N SER A 87 9.37 10.09 4.81
CA SER A 87 10.84 10.11 4.70
C SER A 87 11.47 9.34 5.86
N ARG A 88 12.36 8.38 5.58
CA ARG A 88 13.09 7.61 6.61
C ARG A 88 14.33 6.94 6.04
N LYS A 89 15.43 6.90 6.80
CA LYS A 89 16.68 6.18 6.43
C LYS A 89 17.19 6.50 5.00
N GLY A 90 17.00 7.74 4.55
CA GLY A 90 17.37 8.17 3.19
C GLY A 90 16.35 7.82 2.10
N GLU A 91 15.26 7.12 2.42
CA GLU A 91 14.17 6.82 1.49
C GLU A 91 13.07 7.88 1.54
N ARG A 92 12.42 8.10 0.39
CA ARG A 92 11.20 8.92 0.26
C ARG A 92 10.10 8.09 -0.36
N ILE A 93 9.10 7.74 0.42
CA ILE A 93 7.97 6.91 -0.02
C ILE A 93 6.73 7.79 -0.21
N ARG A 94 6.12 7.74 -1.41
CA ARG A 94 4.79 8.29 -1.65
C ARG A 94 3.75 7.22 -1.39
N LEU A 95 2.73 7.56 -0.60
CA LEU A 95 1.58 6.73 -0.28
C LEU A 95 0.31 7.44 -0.77
N ARG A 96 -0.46 6.79 -1.65
CA ARG A 96 -1.64 7.40 -2.28
C ARG A 96 -2.82 6.44 -2.30
N TYR A 97 -3.98 6.93 -1.86
CA TYR A 97 -5.23 6.20 -1.98
C TYR A 97 -5.61 5.97 -3.43
N ILE A 98 -6.01 4.73 -3.74
CA ILE A 98 -6.51 4.34 -5.05
C ILE A 98 -8.01 4.11 -4.98
N LYS A 99 -8.45 3.15 -4.16
CA LYS A 99 -9.86 2.85 -3.95
C LYS A 99 -10.09 1.98 -2.72
N GLU A 100 -11.34 1.87 -2.33
CA GLU A 100 -11.86 0.86 -1.40
C GLU A 100 -12.46 -0.31 -2.17
N MET A 101 -12.34 -1.52 -1.61
CA MET A 101 -13.00 -2.71 -2.12
C MET A 101 -13.68 -3.46 -0.97
N LYS A 102 -14.86 -4.01 -1.23
CA LYS A 102 -15.48 -4.95 -0.29
C LYS A 102 -14.77 -6.31 -0.37
N THR A 103 -14.54 -6.91 0.78
CA THR A 103 -14.03 -8.27 0.94
C THR A 103 -15.04 -9.08 1.76
N ASN A 104 -14.86 -10.39 1.79
CA ASN A 104 -15.71 -11.27 2.60
C ASN A 104 -15.61 -10.96 4.10
N THR A 105 -14.54 -10.32 4.54
CA THR A 105 -14.26 -9.97 5.94
C THR A 105 -14.49 -8.49 6.25
N GLY A 106 -14.96 -7.69 5.28
CA GLY A 106 -15.25 -6.27 5.48
C GLY A 106 -14.80 -5.40 4.31
N LYS A 107 -13.97 -4.41 4.58
CA LYS A 107 -13.40 -3.50 3.57
C LYS A 107 -11.90 -3.61 3.53
N ALA A 108 -11.35 -3.54 2.32
CA ALA A 108 -9.93 -3.35 2.07
C ALA A 108 -9.69 -2.01 1.39
N ILE A 109 -8.61 -1.34 1.79
CA ILE A 109 -8.15 -0.08 1.21
C ILE A 109 -6.92 -0.36 0.37
N ILE A 110 -6.98 0.04 -0.89
CA ILE A 110 -5.86 -0.07 -1.82
C ILE A 110 -5.06 1.22 -1.79
N ILE A 111 -3.80 1.11 -1.41
CA ILE A 111 -2.83 2.20 -1.37
C ILE A 111 -1.72 1.91 -2.37
N GLU A 112 -1.47 2.86 -3.26
CA GLU A 112 -0.23 2.89 -4.02
C GLU A 112 0.91 3.29 -3.10
N ALA A 113 2.02 2.55 -3.15
CA ALA A 113 3.23 2.88 -2.44
C ALA A 113 4.43 2.90 -3.40
N ALA A 114 5.06 4.07 -3.54
CA ALA A 114 6.17 4.30 -4.45
C ALA A 114 7.40 4.77 -3.68
N ASN A 115 8.48 4.00 -3.73
CA ASN A 115 9.79 4.46 -3.29
C ASN A 115 10.39 5.38 -4.35
N LEU A 116 10.44 6.68 -4.05
CA LEU A 116 10.93 7.70 -4.98
C LEU A 116 12.46 7.81 -4.99
N THR A 117 13.14 7.13 -4.07
CA THR A 117 14.61 7.05 -4.05
C THR A 117 15.15 5.87 -4.83
N GLN A 118 14.29 4.90 -5.16
CA GLN A 118 14.60 3.78 -6.04
C GLN A 118 13.80 3.96 -7.32
N HIS A 119 14.46 4.31 -8.43
CA HIS A 119 13.76 4.33 -9.71
C HIS A 119 13.27 2.90 -10.02
N PRO A 120 11.95 2.70 -10.24
CA PRO A 120 11.44 1.38 -10.54
C PRO A 120 12.04 0.89 -11.85
N SER A 121 12.78 -0.21 -11.77
CA SER A 121 13.23 -1.01 -12.90
C SER A 121 12.56 -2.37 -12.83
N PHE A 122 12.11 -2.89 -13.96
CA PHE A 122 11.57 -4.25 -13.99
C PHE A 122 12.66 -5.23 -13.57
N LYS A 123 12.29 -6.26 -12.81
CA LYS A 123 13.21 -7.35 -12.52
C LYS A 123 13.40 -8.12 -13.83
N ASN A 124 14.64 -8.22 -14.30
CA ASN A 124 14.94 -9.09 -15.44
C ASN A 124 14.60 -10.53 -15.02
N SER A 125 13.69 -11.15 -15.77
CA SER A 125 13.28 -12.55 -15.62
C SER A 125 14.44 -13.51 -15.85
#